data_AF-A0A5C9EZ33-F1
#
_entry.id   AF-A0A5C9EZ33-F1
#
_cell.length_a   1.000
_cell.length_b   1.000
_cell.length_c   1.000
_cell.angle_alpha   90.00
_cell.angle_beta   90.00
_cell.angle_gamma   90.00
#
_symmetry.space_group_name_H-M   'P 1'
#
loop_
_entity.id
_entity.type
_entity.pdbx_description
1 polymer ?
#
loop_
_entity_poly.entity_id
_entity_poly.type
_entity_poly.pdbx_seq_one_letter_code
_entity_poly.pdbx_strand_id
1 'polypeptide(L)' 'MPEKVGIVGIGQTKFRSKRRDVNIPEMVYEAVKMALDDAQLEPKDIDAILIGNI' A
#
# COMPACT_ATOMS: atom_id res chain seq x y z
N MET A 1 8.97 25.16 -10.74
CA MET A 1 8.72 24.97 -9.29
C MET A 1 8.33 23.53 -9.10
N PRO A 2 8.84 22.81 -8.09
CA PRO A 2 8.33 21.47 -7.79
C PRO A 2 6.86 21.57 -7.38
N GLU A 3 6.05 20.59 -7.77
CA GLU A 3 4.66 20.53 -7.30
C GLU A 3 4.61 20.23 -5.80
N LYS A 4 3.60 20.77 -5.11
CA LYS A 4 3.38 20.47 -3.69
C LYS A 4 2.79 19.07 -3.59
N VAL A 5 3.42 18.21 -2.79
CA VAL A 5 3.00 16.81 -2.60
C VAL A 5 2.63 16.55 -1.14
N GLY A 6 1.73 15.59 -0.92
CA GLY A 6 1.28 15.17 0.42
C GLY A 6 0.97 13.67 0.45
N ILE A 7 1.13 13.06 1.63
CA ILE A 7 0.72 11.67 1.89
C ILE A 7 -0.74 11.71 2.35
N VAL A 8 -1.61 10.97 1.65
CA VAL A 8 -3.07 10.99 1.88
C VAL A 8 -3.61 9.70 2.49
N GLY A 9 -2.81 8.63 2.53
CA GLY A 9 -3.18 7.38 3.20
C GLY A 9 -1.97 6.49 3.44
N ILE A 10 -2.03 5.67 4.48
CA ILE A 10 -0.96 4.73 4.85
C ILE A 10 -1.50 3.32 5.17
N GLY A 11 -0.67 2.30 4.94
CA GLY A 11 -1.01 0.93 5.25
C GLY A 11 0.24 0.11 5.54
N GLN A 12 0.19 -0.73 6.57
CA GLN A 12 1.31 -1.58 7.00
C GLN A 12 0.82 -2.97 7.34
N THR A 13 1.56 -3.98 6.91
CA THR A 13 1.24 -5.37 7.27
C THR A 13 1.54 -5.64 8.73
N LYS A 14 1.00 -6.75 9.23
CA LYS A 14 1.35 -7.25 10.56
C LYS A 14 2.85 -7.60 10.68
N PHE A 15 3.54 -6.91 11.58
CA PHE A 15 4.95 -7.14 11.90
C PHE A 15 5.16 -8.51 12.56
N ARG A 16 5.72 -9.44 11.79
CA ARG A 16 6.09 -10.80 12.20
C ARG A 16 7.29 -11.26 11.39
N SER A 17 8.16 -12.07 11.99
CA SER A 17 9.34 -12.63 11.32
C SER A 17 9.00 -13.65 10.23
N LYS A 18 7.87 -14.35 10.37
CA LYS A 18 7.34 -15.29 9.38
C LYS A 18 5.82 -15.21 9.35
N ARG A 19 5.25 -15.00 8.17
CA ARG A 19 3.82 -15.16 7.87
C ARG A 19 3.69 -16.42 7.02
N ARG A 20 3.11 -17.48 7.59
CA ARG A 20 2.84 -18.76 6.88
C ARG A 20 1.40 -18.86 6.39
N ASP A 21 0.58 -17.93 6.86
CA ASP A 21 -0.83 -17.76 6.57
C ASP A 21 -1.09 -17.04 5.25
N VAL A 22 -0.09 -16.33 4.72
CA VAL A 22 -0.19 -15.53 3.49
C VAL A 22 1.11 -15.59 2.69
N ASN A 23 1.02 -15.32 1.39
CA ASN A 23 2.16 -15.10 0.51
C ASN A 23 2.48 -13.61 0.33
N ILE A 24 3.57 -13.29 -0.40
CA ILE A 24 4.02 -11.91 -0.58
C ILE A 24 2.96 -11.04 -1.30
N PRO A 25 2.38 -11.42 -2.44
CA PRO A 25 1.28 -10.65 -3.06
C PRO A 25 0.10 -10.37 -2.12
N GLU A 26 -0.31 -11.35 -1.32
CA GLU A 26 -1.39 -11.18 -0.33
C GLU A 26 -1.01 -10.18 0.77
N MET A 27 0.25 -10.20 1.23
CA MET A 27 0.77 -9.20 2.15
C MET A 27 0.80 -7.79 1.54
N VAL A 28 1.21 -7.67 0.27
CA VAL A 28 1.17 -6.39 -0.46
C VAL A 28 -0.27 -5.89 -0.55
N TYR A 29 -1.21 -6.78 -0.91
CA TYR A 29 -2.63 -6.44 -0.97
C TYR A 29 -3.18 -5.98 0.38
N GLU A 30 -2.82 -6.65 1.49
CA GLU A 30 -3.19 -6.24 2.86
C GLU A 30 -2.81 -4.77 3.10
N ALA A 31 -1.55 -4.40 2.85
CA ALA A 31 -1.07 -3.04 3.06
C ALA A 31 -1.66 -2.01 2.09
N VAL A 32 -1.75 -2.33 0.80
CA VAL A 32 -2.30 -1.43 -0.22
C VAL A 32 -3.78 -1.15 0.04
N LYS A 33 -4.56 -2.17 0.41
CA LYS A 33 -5.97 -2.01 0.75
C LYS A 33 -6.15 -1.03 1.91
N MET A 34 -5.38 -1.19 3.00
CA MET A 34 -5.44 -0.27 4.14
C MET A 34 -5.07 1.16 3.74
N ALA A 35 -4.07 1.35 2.88
CA ALA A 35 -3.66 2.67 2.42
C ALA A 35 -4.72 3.36 1.54
N LEU A 36 -5.39 2.60 0.68
CA LEU A 36 -6.49 3.11 -0.15
C LEU A 36 -7.74 3.41 0.69
N ASP A 37 -8.07 2.56 1.66
CA ASP A 37 -9.19 2.77 2.58
C ASP A 37 -8.99 4.04 3.44
N ASP A 38 -7.77 4.26 3.95
CA ASP A 38 -7.40 5.47 4.72
C ASP A 38 -7.49 6.75 3.85
N ALA A 39 -7.07 6.66 2.59
CA ALA A 39 -7.18 7.76 1.63
C ALA A 39 -8.60 7.95 1.04
N GLN A 40 -9.53 7.02 1.30
CA GLN A 40 -10.86 6.95 0.67
C GLN A 40 -10.80 6.92 -0.86
N LEU A 41 -9.85 6.17 -1.43
CA LEU A 41 -9.63 6.03 -2.87
C LEU A 41 -9.88 4.61 -3.35
N GLU A 42 -10.12 4.45 -4.65
CA GLU A 42 -10.21 3.15 -5.31
C GLU A 42 -8.98 2.90 -6.21
N PRO A 43 -8.65 1.63 -6.55
CA PRO A 43 -7.51 1.33 -7.42
C PRO A 43 -7.54 2.03 -8.78
N LYS A 44 -8.74 2.39 -9.29
CA LYS A 44 -8.91 3.10 -10.56
C LYS A 44 -8.45 4.56 -10.51
N ASP A 45 -8.30 5.12 -9.31
CA ASP A 45 -7.89 6.50 -9.08
C ASP A 45 -6.35 6.64 -9.04
N ILE A 46 -5.61 5.53 -9.24
CA ILE A 46 -4.15 5.46 -9.13
C ILE A 46 -3.52 5.41 -10.52
N ASP A 47 -2.80 6.47 -10.88
CA ASP A 47 -2.14 6.57 -12.20
C ASP A 47 -0.84 5.77 -12.29
N ALA A 48 -0.15 5.55 -11.16
CA ALA A 48 1.15 4.91 -11.13
C ALA A 48 1.39 4.12 -9.85
N ILE A 49 2.11 3.00 -9.98
CA ILE A 49 2.51 2.14 -8.85
C ILE A 49 4.04 2.01 -8.89
N LEU A 50 4.69 2.31 -7.76
CA LEU A 50 6.13 2.15 -7.58
C LEU A 50 6.39 1.12 -6.50
N ILE A 51 7.20 0.11 -6.82
CA ILE A 51 7.55 -0.99 -5.89
C ILE A 51 9.06 -0.99 -5.71
N GLY A 52 9.53 -0.80 -4.47
CA GLY A 52 10.95 -0.76 -4.16
C GLY A 52 11.61 -2.15 -4.05
N ASN A 53 10.85 -3.16 -3.62
CA ASN A 53 11.25 -4.56 -3.56
C ASN A 53 10.03 -5.44 -3.28
N ILE A 54 10.13 -6.75 -3.54
CA ILE A 54 9.12 -7.77 -3.23
C ILE A 54 9.77 -8.87 -2.39
#